data_AF-A0A7S3N1S7-F1
#
_entry.id   AF-A0A7S3N1S7-F1
#
_cell.length_a   1.000
_cell.length_b   1.000
_cell.length_c   1.000
_cell.angle_alpha   90.00
_cell.angle_beta   90.00
_cell.angle_gamma   90.00
#
_symmetry.space_group_name_H-M   'P 1'
#
loop_
_entity.id
_entity.type
_entity.pdbx_description
1 polymer ?
#
loop_
_entity_poly.entity_id
_entity_poly.type
_entity_poly.pdbx_seq_one_letter_code
_entity_poly.pdbx_strand_id
1 'polypeptide(L)'
;MNWTLVVFYLLYCAYFAISALQIRFGLPELRKGNFAMGDTGPINKGMFQGYLAAPFIVELKIVSDWTFTRTALDLFQWIKFENIYADLFIAKCTNKGYLEHPLGESMPGWKKMSFGCCGLFILILLIAGPLLLFSGLNPLAKDNLVTGGNLRLVIEANITNDGAVNTYELFNTNLVSDLRLISDDYYEKIKKYREVRNLQRELFQQVIFSKVSDSAWAPSPPSQRDIYNRVISSKDGNSLPINIVMYYAFDRPQPAGQQRINKELPIINVLSPDVKYRQQVIDALVKALNPDKACDPNEDISFYMGGWLIPTIRLPQDIKPKLIKVKELSQDIWISRNCSINPSTNQTAYWWEVSQKVYTRNGIDDQDTKLGVVFFTWSEKVTSQLIGFGLISFYVVVVLGIGRALRAIIQSGSEQIFIKDMPRPDSLLLIC
;
A
#
# COMPACT_ATOMS: atom_id res chain seq x y z
N MET A 1 -18.63 26.95 12.06
CA MET A 1 -18.57 26.75 13.52
C MET A 1 -17.98 25.38 13.78
N ASN A 2 -16.89 25.27 14.56
CA ASN A 2 -16.23 23.98 14.78
C ASN A 2 -16.96 23.23 15.90
N TRP A 3 -17.79 22.25 15.54
CA TRP A 3 -18.67 21.53 16.46
C TRP A 3 -17.93 20.83 17.60
N THR A 4 -16.70 20.35 17.37
CA THR A 4 -15.91 19.68 18.41
C THR A 4 -15.52 20.64 19.54
N LEU A 5 -15.14 21.88 19.19
CA LEU A 5 -14.81 22.93 20.16
C LEU A 5 -16.05 23.38 20.94
N VAL A 6 -17.21 23.44 20.29
CA VAL A 6 -18.48 23.80 20.95
C VAL A 6 -18.84 22.75 22.01
N VAL A 7 -18.77 21.46 21.67
CA VAL A 7 -19.05 20.37 22.63
C VAL A 7 -18.03 20.39 23.78
N PHE A 8 -16.75 20.59 23.49
CA PHE A 8 -15.71 20.70 24.51
C PHE A 8 -15.98 21.87 25.48
N TYR A 9 -16.35 23.04 24.95
CA TYR A 9 -16.71 24.19 25.76
C TYR A 9 -17.92 23.91 26.67
N LEU A 10 -18.98 23.28 26.13
CA LEU A 10 -20.15 22.90 26.93
C LEU A 10 -19.81 21.90 28.05
N LEU A 11 -18.89 20.95 27.81
CA LEU A 11 -18.40 20.04 28.84
C LEU A 11 -17.65 20.78 29.96
N TYR A 12 -16.85 21.80 29.63
CA TYR A 12 -16.20 22.64 30.63
C TYR A 12 -17.20 23.49 31.42
N CYS A 13 -18.22 24.04 30.77
CA CYS A 13 -19.30 24.73 31.46
C CYS A 13 -20.02 23.81 32.45
N ALA A 14 -20.31 22.57 32.05
CA ALA A 14 -20.90 21.57 32.94
C ALA A 14 -19.97 21.21 34.11
N TYR A 15 -18.67 21.02 33.85
CA TYR A 15 -17.65 20.79 34.88
C TYR A 15 -17.60 21.94 35.89
N PHE A 16 -17.53 23.19 35.44
CA PHE A 16 -17.50 24.36 36.33
C PHE A 16 -18.80 24.50 37.11
N ALA A 17 -19.96 24.22 36.49
CA ALA A 17 -21.24 24.23 37.20
C ALA A 17 -21.27 23.18 38.32
N ILE A 18 -20.84 21.95 38.06
CA ILE A 18 -20.78 20.89 39.07
C ILE A 18 -19.76 21.22 40.16
N SER A 19 -18.58 21.75 39.80
CA SER A 19 -17.56 22.17 40.76
C SER A 19 -18.04 23.32 41.66
N ALA A 20 -18.73 24.31 41.10
CA ALA A 20 -19.35 25.39 41.87
C ALA A 20 -20.45 24.87 42.81
N LEU A 21 -21.27 23.91 42.35
CA LEU A 21 -22.26 23.24 43.20
C LEU A 21 -21.58 22.48 44.36
N GLN A 22 -20.46 21.79 44.10
CA GLN A 22 -19.69 21.09 45.12
C GLN A 22 -19.11 22.04 46.16
N ILE A 23 -18.57 23.20 45.76
CA ILE A 23 -18.08 24.23 46.69
C ILE A 23 -19.24 24.80 47.52
N ARG A 24 -20.42 25.01 46.91
CA ARG A 24 -21.61 25.55 47.59
C ARG A 24 -22.18 24.60 48.65
N PHE A 25 -22.28 23.30 48.34
CA PHE A 25 -22.85 22.31 49.26
C PHE A 25 -21.82 21.72 50.24
N GLY A 26 -20.53 21.94 50.01
CA GLY A 26 -19.45 21.43 50.85
C GLY A 26 -19.11 19.96 50.55
N LEU A 27 -18.07 19.47 51.21
CA LEU A 27 -17.62 18.08 51.14
C LEU A 27 -18.21 17.27 52.30
N PRO A 28 -18.60 16.00 52.09
CA PRO A 28 -19.06 15.15 53.18
C PRO A 28 -17.90 14.87 54.16
N GLU A 29 -18.22 14.74 55.44
CA GLU A 29 -17.23 14.45 56.49
C GLU A 29 -16.59 13.06 56.34
N LEU A 30 -17.31 12.12 55.71
CA LEU A 30 -16.82 10.77 55.39
C LEU A 30 -16.82 10.57 53.87
N ARG A 31 -15.64 10.31 53.31
CA ARG A 31 -15.50 9.87 51.93
C ARG A 31 -16.15 8.48 51.82
N LYS A 32 -17.21 8.35 51.02
CA LYS A 32 -17.73 7.03 50.63
C LYS A 32 -16.61 6.24 49.92
N GLY A 33 -16.63 4.91 50.03
CA GLY A 33 -15.63 4.02 49.44
C GLY A 33 -15.45 4.19 47.92
N ASN A 34 -14.61 3.34 47.33
CA ASN A 34 -14.27 3.44 45.90
C ASN A 34 -15.52 3.55 44.99
N PHE A 35 -15.35 4.30 43.89
CA PHE A 35 -16.39 4.48 42.87
C PHE A 35 -16.94 3.13 42.41
N ALA A 36 -18.28 3.03 42.30
CA ALA A 36 -19.04 1.82 41.95
C ALA A 36 -19.08 0.68 42.99
N MET A 37 -18.40 0.78 44.15
CA MET A 37 -18.48 -0.26 45.21
C MET A 37 -19.72 -0.16 46.13
N GLY A 38 -20.65 0.75 45.85
CA GLY A 38 -21.83 0.98 46.71
C GLY A 38 -22.84 -0.17 46.73
N ASP A 39 -23.01 -0.87 45.61
CA ASP A 39 -23.98 -1.98 45.47
C ASP A 39 -23.34 -3.20 44.80
N THR A 40 -23.85 -4.39 45.11
CA THR A 40 -23.40 -5.68 44.56
C THR A 40 -24.12 -6.08 43.27
N GLY A 41 -24.77 -5.13 42.60
CA GLY A 41 -25.49 -5.38 41.35
C GLY A 41 -24.54 -5.71 40.18
N PRO A 42 -25.05 -6.42 39.14
CA PRO A 42 -24.23 -6.76 37.98
C PRO A 42 -23.73 -5.53 37.21
N ILE A 43 -24.48 -4.43 37.22
CA ILE A 43 -24.10 -3.15 36.60
C ILE A 43 -22.89 -2.55 37.33
N ASN A 44 -22.95 -2.46 38.66
CA ASN A 44 -21.85 -1.95 39.48
C ASN A 44 -20.60 -2.81 39.35
N LYS A 45 -20.75 -4.15 39.35
CA LYS A 45 -19.64 -5.08 39.08
C LYS A 45 -19.00 -4.77 37.73
N GLY A 46 -19.80 -4.61 36.67
CA GLY A 46 -19.33 -4.29 35.33
C GLY A 46 -18.61 -2.94 35.26
N MET A 47 -19.17 -1.89 35.86
CA MET A 47 -18.53 -0.56 35.93
C MET A 47 -17.21 -0.60 36.70
N PHE A 48 -17.17 -1.32 37.82
CA PHE A 48 -15.95 -1.46 38.63
C PHE A 48 -14.87 -2.27 37.90
N GLN A 49 -15.23 -3.37 37.23
CA GLN A 49 -14.30 -4.11 36.37
C GLN A 49 -13.80 -3.26 35.19
N GLY A 50 -14.66 -2.42 34.60
CA GLY A 50 -14.27 -1.46 33.58
C GLY A 50 -13.29 -0.41 34.11
N TYR A 51 -13.52 0.11 35.32
CA TYR A 51 -12.60 1.02 36.02
C TYR A 51 -11.23 0.37 36.25
N LEU A 52 -11.18 -0.89 36.70
CA LEU A 52 -9.93 -1.63 36.87
C LEU A 52 -9.21 -1.94 35.55
N ALA A 53 -9.96 -2.11 34.45
CA ALA A 53 -9.39 -2.39 33.13
C ALA A 53 -8.82 -1.14 32.45
N ALA A 54 -9.18 0.06 32.89
CA ALA A 54 -8.73 1.31 32.29
C ALA A 54 -7.26 1.57 32.67
N PRO A 55 -6.34 1.70 31.69
CA PRO A 55 -4.92 1.82 31.98
C PRO A 55 -4.61 3.15 32.67
N PHE A 56 -3.71 3.12 33.65
CA PHE A 56 -3.20 4.27 34.42
C PHE A 56 -4.21 4.96 35.34
N ILE A 57 -5.52 4.78 35.17
CA ILE A 57 -6.52 5.45 36.02
C ILE A 57 -6.39 4.96 37.47
N VAL A 58 -6.34 3.64 37.66
CA VAL A 58 -6.30 3.02 38.99
C VAL A 58 -4.95 3.26 39.65
N GLU A 59 -3.87 3.14 38.89
CA GLU A 59 -2.50 3.36 39.38
C GLU A 59 -2.32 4.81 39.84
N LEU A 60 -2.76 5.78 39.04
CA LEU A 60 -2.71 7.20 39.42
C LEU A 60 -3.59 7.50 40.62
N LYS A 61 -4.79 6.91 40.69
CA LYS A 61 -5.68 7.05 41.85
C LYS A 61 -5.02 6.52 43.11
N ILE A 62 -4.48 5.31 43.10
CA ILE A 62 -3.87 4.68 44.28
C ILE A 62 -2.68 5.51 44.78
N VAL A 63 -1.81 5.96 43.87
CA VAL A 63 -0.65 6.80 44.22
C VAL A 63 -1.10 8.16 44.75
N SER A 64 -2.09 8.79 44.12
CA SER A 64 -2.64 10.07 44.57
C SER A 64 -3.30 9.96 45.95
N ASP A 65 -4.14 8.94 46.16
CA ASP A 65 -4.79 8.69 47.44
C ASP A 65 -3.75 8.44 48.54
N TRP A 66 -2.70 7.64 48.28
CA TRP A 66 -1.61 7.44 49.23
C TRP A 66 -0.84 8.74 49.54
N THR A 67 -0.59 9.57 48.53
CA THR A 67 0.17 10.82 48.68
C THR A 67 -0.57 11.85 49.54
N PHE A 68 -1.89 11.96 49.40
CA PHE A 68 -2.69 13.00 50.08
C PHE A 68 -3.43 12.50 51.33
N THR A 69 -3.41 11.19 51.62
CA THR A 69 -4.00 10.61 52.82
C THR A 69 -2.95 10.45 53.91
N ARG A 70 -3.30 10.81 55.15
CA ARG A 70 -2.45 10.53 56.31
C ARG A 70 -2.57 9.05 56.67
N THR A 71 -1.58 8.24 56.27
CA THR A 71 -1.54 6.79 56.52
C THR A 71 -0.21 6.35 57.13
N ALA A 72 -0.23 5.24 57.87
CA ALA A 72 0.96 4.59 58.40
C ALA A 72 1.52 3.49 57.48
N LEU A 73 0.82 3.18 56.38
CA LEU A 73 1.21 2.16 55.41
C LEU A 73 2.22 2.74 54.40
N ASP A 74 3.24 1.94 54.07
CA ASP A 74 4.10 2.27 52.93
C ASP A 74 3.31 2.16 51.61
N LEU A 75 3.87 2.70 50.52
CA LEU A 75 3.20 2.72 49.22
C LEU A 75 2.87 1.31 48.69
N PHE A 76 3.76 0.32 48.88
CA PHE A 76 3.55 -1.03 48.37
C PHE A 76 2.51 -1.81 49.20
N GLN A 77 2.47 -1.58 50.50
CA GLN A 77 1.44 -2.07 51.41
C GLN A 77 0.09 -1.47 51.07
N TRP A 78 0.04 -0.17 50.76
CA TRP A 78 -1.18 0.51 50.31
C TRP A 78 -1.70 -0.04 48.98
N ILE A 79 -0.82 -0.27 47.99
CA ILE A 79 -1.18 -0.92 46.72
C ILE A 79 -1.73 -2.33 46.95
N LYS A 80 -1.07 -3.14 47.81
CA LYS A 80 -1.56 -4.48 48.16
C LYS A 80 -2.94 -4.43 48.80
N PHE A 81 -3.15 -3.50 49.72
CA PHE A 81 -4.43 -3.31 50.40
C PHE A 81 -5.55 -2.98 49.40
N GLU A 82 -5.36 -1.98 48.53
CA GLU A 82 -6.35 -1.61 47.51
C GLU A 82 -6.64 -2.75 46.51
N ASN A 83 -5.62 -3.52 46.13
CA ASN A 83 -5.81 -4.69 45.26
C ASN A 83 -6.64 -5.79 45.93
N ILE A 84 -6.35 -6.12 47.19
CA ILE A 84 -7.13 -7.11 47.95
C ILE A 84 -8.57 -6.63 48.12
N TYR A 85 -8.77 -5.36 48.44
CA TYR A 85 -10.10 -4.76 48.58
C TYR A 85 -10.91 -4.86 47.27
N ALA A 86 -10.27 -4.58 46.13
CA ALA A 86 -10.88 -4.73 44.81
C ALA A 86 -11.24 -6.19 44.49
N ASP A 87 -10.34 -7.14 44.75
CA ASP A 87 -10.57 -8.57 44.51
C ASP A 87 -11.71 -9.12 45.38
N LEU A 88 -11.74 -8.76 46.67
CA LEU A 88 -12.81 -9.18 47.60
C LEU A 88 -14.19 -8.64 47.17
N PHE A 89 -14.25 -7.39 46.69
CA PHE A 89 -15.49 -6.80 46.19
C PHE A 89 -16.00 -7.55 44.94
N ILE A 90 -15.11 -7.90 44.01
CA ILE A 90 -15.46 -8.69 42.82
C ILE A 90 -15.90 -10.10 43.23
N ALA A 91 -15.23 -10.73 44.18
CA ALA A 91 -15.62 -12.03 44.72
C ALA A 91 -17.03 -11.98 45.31
N LYS A 92 -17.35 -10.96 46.13
CA LYS A 92 -18.70 -10.74 46.68
C LYS A 92 -19.77 -10.64 45.58
N CYS A 93 -19.52 -9.81 44.56
CA CYS A 93 -20.45 -9.64 43.45
C CYS A 93 -20.62 -10.92 42.62
N THR A 94 -19.55 -11.71 42.45
CA THR A 94 -19.59 -12.96 41.70
C THR A 94 -20.37 -14.04 42.46
N ASN A 95 -20.08 -14.20 43.75
CA ASN A 95 -20.75 -15.16 44.62
C ASN A 95 -22.25 -14.92 44.73
N LYS A 96 -22.69 -13.67 44.76
CA LYS A 96 -24.12 -13.34 44.74
C LYS A 96 -24.82 -13.97 43.54
N GLY A 97 -24.23 -13.84 42.34
CA GLY A 97 -24.77 -14.44 41.12
C GLY A 97 -24.73 -15.98 41.12
N TYR A 98 -23.76 -16.60 41.79
CA TYR A 98 -23.72 -18.06 41.96
C TYR A 98 -24.77 -18.56 42.97
N LEU A 99 -24.95 -17.86 44.08
CA LEU A 99 -25.92 -18.21 45.12
C LEU A 99 -27.38 -18.04 44.68
N GLU A 100 -27.63 -17.09 43.78
CA GLU A 100 -28.95 -16.88 43.16
C GLU A 100 -29.31 -17.98 42.14
N HIS A 101 -28.32 -18.75 41.65
CA HIS A 101 -28.57 -19.85 40.72
C HIS A 101 -28.95 -21.14 41.49
N PRO A 102 -30.09 -21.78 41.18
CA PRO A 102 -30.49 -23.02 41.83
C PRO A 102 -29.49 -24.15 41.56
N LEU A 103 -29.24 -24.96 42.59
CA LEU A 103 -28.30 -26.08 42.54
C LEU A 103 -28.83 -27.18 41.62
N GLY A 104 -27.97 -27.70 40.74
CA GLY A 104 -28.30 -28.81 39.84
C GLY A 104 -29.03 -28.41 38.56
N GLU A 105 -29.45 -27.15 38.40
CA GLU A 105 -30.04 -26.68 37.15
C GLU A 105 -28.98 -26.48 36.06
N SER A 106 -29.36 -26.77 34.82
CA SER A 106 -28.51 -26.54 33.66
C SER A 106 -28.33 -25.03 33.41
N MET A 107 -27.10 -24.61 33.12
CA MET A 107 -26.84 -23.23 32.69
C MET A 107 -27.69 -22.87 31.45
N PRO A 108 -28.37 -21.71 31.46
CA PRO A 108 -29.29 -21.35 30.39
C PRO A 108 -28.55 -21.22 29.05
N GLY A 109 -29.17 -21.72 27.98
CA GLY A 109 -28.57 -21.82 26.65
C GLY A 109 -28.08 -20.47 26.11
N TRP A 110 -28.79 -19.37 26.40
CA TRP A 110 -28.39 -18.03 25.95
C TRP A 110 -27.09 -17.55 26.58
N LYS A 111 -26.79 -17.90 27.86
CA LYS A 111 -25.49 -17.58 28.48
C LYS A 111 -24.38 -18.38 27.81
N LYS A 112 -24.61 -19.67 27.53
CA LYS A 112 -23.64 -20.51 26.80
C LYS A 112 -23.37 -19.98 25.40
N MET A 113 -24.41 -19.60 24.67
CA MET A 113 -24.30 -18.99 23.34
C MET A 113 -23.56 -17.65 23.40
N SER A 114 -23.93 -16.78 24.35
CA SER A 114 -23.32 -15.46 24.49
C SER A 114 -21.84 -15.55 24.82
N PHE A 115 -21.42 -16.35 25.81
CA PHE A 115 -20.01 -16.42 26.19
C PHE A 115 -19.20 -17.35 25.28
N GLY A 116 -19.76 -18.50 24.92
CA GLY A 116 -19.10 -19.50 24.09
C GLY A 116 -18.96 -19.06 22.64
N CYS A 117 -20.06 -18.73 21.97
CA CYS A 117 -20.01 -18.38 20.54
C CYS A 117 -19.40 -16.99 20.33
N CYS A 118 -19.64 -16.00 21.19
CA CYS A 118 -18.94 -14.71 21.10
C CYS A 118 -17.45 -14.88 21.37
N GLY A 119 -17.06 -15.64 22.40
CA GLY A 119 -15.65 -15.91 22.71
C GLY A 119 -14.93 -16.61 21.56
N LEU A 120 -15.56 -17.62 20.96
CA LEU A 120 -15.04 -18.32 19.78
C LEU A 120 -14.95 -17.39 18.55
N PHE A 121 -15.97 -16.57 18.32
CA PHE A 121 -15.97 -15.58 17.23
C PHE A 121 -14.85 -14.55 17.41
N ILE A 122 -14.67 -14.01 18.62
CA ILE A 122 -13.57 -13.08 18.95
C ILE A 122 -12.22 -13.78 18.73
N LEU A 123 -12.06 -15.04 19.14
CA LEU A 123 -10.83 -15.79 18.91
C LEU A 123 -10.53 -15.97 17.42
N ILE A 124 -11.55 -16.31 16.61
CA ILE A 124 -11.41 -16.39 15.15
C ILE A 124 -11.04 -15.02 14.58
N LEU A 125 -11.64 -13.93 15.05
CA LEU A 125 -11.35 -12.57 14.59
C LEU A 125 -9.93 -12.16 14.98
N LEU A 126 -9.42 -12.55 16.15
CA LEU A 126 -8.04 -12.29 16.55
C LEU A 126 -7.01 -13.04 15.70
N ILE A 127 -7.35 -14.23 15.23
CA ILE A 127 -6.49 -15.02 14.33
C ILE A 127 -6.62 -14.52 12.89
N ALA A 128 -7.83 -14.33 12.37
CA ALA A 128 -8.09 -14.00 10.96
C ALA A 128 -8.05 -12.49 10.66
N GLY A 129 -8.37 -11.64 11.63
CA GLY A 129 -8.46 -10.19 11.48
C GLY A 129 -7.17 -9.54 10.97
N PRO A 130 -5.99 -9.87 11.55
CA PRO A 130 -4.71 -9.38 11.02
C PRO A 130 -4.45 -9.79 9.57
N LEU A 131 -4.95 -10.95 9.10
CA LEU A 131 -4.81 -11.37 7.69
C LEU A 131 -5.70 -10.54 6.76
N LEU A 132 -6.86 -10.09 7.22
CA LEU A 132 -7.76 -9.22 6.43
C LEU A 132 -7.10 -7.90 6.06
N LEU A 133 -6.18 -7.39 6.88
CA LEU A 133 -5.41 -6.17 6.60
C LEU A 133 -4.44 -6.31 5.41
N PHE A 134 -4.08 -7.53 5.03
CA PHE A 134 -3.23 -7.79 3.85
C PHE A 134 -4.01 -8.36 2.66
N SER A 135 -5.31 -8.59 2.83
CA SER A 135 -6.18 -9.06 1.77
C SER A 135 -6.65 -7.89 0.88
N GLY A 136 -7.13 -8.21 -0.33
CA GLY A 136 -7.84 -7.24 -1.18
C GLY A 136 -9.12 -6.69 -0.55
N LEU A 137 -9.60 -7.30 0.55
CA LEU A 137 -10.71 -6.82 1.38
C LEU A 137 -10.29 -5.77 2.42
N ASN A 138 -9.03 -5.36 2.46
CA ASN A 138 -8.58 -4.37 3.43
C ASN A 138 -9.26 -3.01 3.20
N PRO A 139 -10.09 -2.52 4.16
CA PRO A 139 -10.77 -1.22 4.03
C PRO A 139 -9.81 -0.03 4.12
N LEU A 140 -8.60 -0.23 4.64
CA LEU A 140 -7.56 0.81 4.73
C LEU A 140 -6.74 0.95 3.44
N ALA A 141 -6.90 0.03 2.48
CA ALA A 141 -6.15 0.05 1.24
C ALA A 141 -6.64 1.18 0.34
N LYS A 142 -5.71 2.04 -0.08
CA LYS A 142 -5.98 3.17 -0.98
C LYS A 142 -5.51 2.86 -2.39
N ASP A 143 -6.21 3.42 -3.36
CA ASP A 143 -5.83 3.30 -4.76
C ASP A 143 -4.50 4.01 -5.00
N ASN A 144 -3.61 3.38 -5.76
CA ASN A 144 -2.25 3.87 -6.02
C ASN A 144 -2.00 3.93 -7.53
N LEU A 145 -2.82 4.73 -8.21
CA LEU A 145 -2.77 4.92 -9.65
C LEU A 145 -1.50 5.67 -10.09
N VAL A 146 -1.16 5.54 -11.37
CA VAL A 146 -0.01 6.21 -11.97
C VAL A 146 -0.30 7.70 -12.13
N THR A 147 0.67 8.52 -11.75
CA THR A 147 0.62 10.00 -11.82
C THR A 147 1.53 10.57 -12.89
N GLY A 148 2.55 9.83 -13.29
CA GLY A 148 3.52 10.23 -14.29
C GLY A 148 4.43 9.05 -14.64
N GLY A 149 5.48 9.32 -15.40
CA GLY A 149 6.47 8.31 -15.72
C GLY A 149 7.57 8.85 -16.63
N ASN A 150 8.49 7.95 -16.96
CA ASN A 150 9.55 8.19 -17.94
C ASN A 150 9.55 7.05 -18.95
N LEU A 151 9.76 7.37 -20.22
CA LEU A 151 9.92 6.40 -21.30
C LEU A 151 11.19 6.74 -22.07
N ARG A 152 12.09 5.75 -22.20
CA ARG A 152 13.37 5.89 -22.88
C ARG A 152 13.56 4.77 -23.89
N LEU A 153 14.11 5.09 -25.05
CA LEU A 153 14.53 4.15 -26.07
C LEU A 153 16.03 4.30 -26.29
N VAL A 154 16.74 3.18 -26.21
CA VAL A 154 18.20 3.15 -26.22
C VAL A 154 18.67 2.04 -27.15
N ILE A 155 19.73 2.30 -27.89
CA ILE A 155 20.51 1.26 -28.56
C ILE A 155 21.61 0.80 -27.61
N GLU A 156 21.58 -0.46 -27.25
CA GLU A 156 22.61 -1.15 -26.49
C GLU A 156 23.56 -1.87 -27.46
N ALA A 157 24.83 -1.50 -27.46
CA ALA A 157 25.86 -2.17 -28.26
C ALA A 157 26.82 -2.92 -27.34
N ASN A 158 26.90 -4.24 -27.50
CA ASN A 158 27.85 -5.05 -26.74
C ASN A 158 29.29 -4.73 -27.22
N ILE A 159 30.18 -4.45 -26.26
CA ILE A 159 31.56 -4.05 -26.51
C ILE A 159 32.48 -5.28 -26.52
N THR A 160 32.23 -6.24 -25.64
CA THR A 160 32.99 -7.48 -25.49
C THR A 160 32.05 -8.66 -25.22
N ASN A 161 32.55 -9.89 -25.39
CA ASN A 161 31.82 -11.11 -24.99
C ASN A 161 31.62 -11.21 -23.46
N ASP A 162 32.24 -10.31 -22.69
CA ASP A 162 32.24 -10.26 -21.22
C ASP A 162 31.10 -9.40 -20.64
N GLY A 163 30.19 -8.91 -21.50
CA GLY A 163 28.95 -8.26 -21.07
C GLY A 163 29.02 -6.74 -20.85
N ALA A 164 30.11 -6.07 -21.22
CA ALA A 164 30.16 -4.60 -21.23
C ALA A 164 29.30 -4.04 -22.37
N VAL A 165 28.38 -3.12 -22.06
CA VAL A 165 27.40 -2.56 -23.00
C VAL A 165 27.53 -1.04 -23.08
N ASN A 166 27.68 -0.50 -24.29
CA ASN A 166 27.54 0.92 -24.57
C ASN A 166 26.09 1.26 -24.86
N THR A 167 25.58 2.34 -24.28
CA THR A 167 24.18 2.76 -24.45
C THR A 167 24.10 4.08 -25.22
N TYR A 168 23.25 4.10 -26.24
CA TYR A 168 22.99 5.27 -27.08
C TYR A 168 21.51 5.64 -27.01
N GLU A 169 21.20 6.75 -26.33
CA GLU A 169 19.82 7.22 -26.20
C GLU A 169 19.29 7.77 -27.53
N LEU A 170 18.17 7.23 -27.99
CA LEU A 170 17.45 7.71 -29.17
C LEU A 170 16.30 8.62 -28.76
N PHE A 171 15.49 8.18 -27.80
CA PHE A 171 14.26 8.84 -27.40
C PHE A 171 14.15 8.88 -25.88
N ASN A 172 13.67 9.99 -25.33
CA ASN A 172 13.43 10.14 -23.91
C ASN A 172 12.27 11.13 -23.69
N THR A 173 11.24 10.71 -22.97
CA THR A 173 10.16 11.61 -22.55
C THR A 173 9.74 11.34 -21.11
N ASN A 174 9.56 12.42 -20.36
CA ASN A 174 8.92 12.44 -19.04
C ASN A 174 7.46 12.91 -19.13
N LEU A 175 7.03 13.34 -20.32
CA LEU A 175 5.70 13.87 -20.52
C LEU A 175 4.70 12.73 -20.78
N VAL A 176 3.79 12.56 -19.83
CA VAL A 176 2.58 11.78 -20.04
C VAL A 176 1.52 12.70 -20.64
N SER A 177 1.20 12.48 -21.91
CA SER A 177 0.19 13.26 -22.65
C SER A 177 -1.22 13.07 -22.09
N ASP A 178 -1.54 11.87 -21.58
CA ASP A 178 -2.85 11.58 -21.04
C ASP A 178 -2.85 10.42 -20.05
N LEU A 179 -3.73 10.51 -19.05
CA LEU A 179 -3.96 9.52 -18.01
C LEU A 179 -5.47 9.31 -17.86
N ARG A 180 -5.95 8.14 -18.31
CA ARG A 180 -7.39 7.84 -18.31
C ARG A 180 -7.68 6.49 -17.69
N LEU A 181 -8.82 6.35 -17.03
CA LEU A 181 -9.33 5.04 -16.64
C LEU A 181 -9.80 4.27 -17.88
N ILE A 182 -9.68 2.95 -17.86
CA ILE A 182 -10.09 2.11 -18.98
C ILE A 182 -11.62 2.19 -19.18
N SER A 183 -12.04 2.34 -20.44
CA SER A 183 -13.45 2.26 -20.87
C SER A 183 -14.02 0.86 -20.65
N ASP A 184 -15.31 0.77 -20.28
CA ASP A 184 -15.99 -0.51 -20.04
C ASP A 184 -15.92 -1.47 -21.24
N ASP A 185 -16.13 -0.97 -22.46
CA ASP A 185 -16.02 -1.76 -23.70
C ASP A 185 -14.63 -2.41 -23.89
N TYR A 186 -13.56 -1.67 -23.59
CA TYR A 186 -12.21 -2.22 -23.70
C TYR A 186 -11.94 -3.24 -22.59
N TYR A 187 -12.41 -2.97 -21.37
CA TYR A 187 -12.27 -3.90 -20.25
C TYR A 187 -12.96 -5.25 -20.53
N GLU A 188 -14.17 -5.25 -21.08
CA GLU A 188 -14.88 -6.49 -21.45
C GLU A 188 -14.18 -7.28 -22.58
N LYS A 189 -13.46 -6.59 -23.47
CA LYS A 189 -12.63 -7.25 -24.49
C LYS A 189 -11.44 -7.99 -23.85
N ILE A 190 -10.73 -7.34 -22.94
CA ILE A 190 -9.51 -7.90 -22.32
C ILE A 190 -9.79 -8.91 -21.21
N LYS A 191 -10.96 -8.84 -20.54
CA LYS A 191 -11.36 -9.75 -19.46
C LYS A 191 -11.48 -11.22 -19.91
N LYS A 192 -11.58 -11.46 -21.21
CA LYS A 192 -11.59 -12.81 -21.82
C LYS A 192 -10.29 -13.58 -21.52
N TYR A 193 -9.16 -12.88 -21.47
CA TYR A 193 -7.84 -13.45 -21.20
C TYR A 193 -7.72 -13.86 -19.73
N ARG A 194 -7.14 -15.04 -19.49
CA ARG A 194 -7.05 -15.66 -18.15
C ARG A 194 -6.28 -14.78 -17.17
N GLU A 195 -5.26 -14.09 -17.67
CA GLU A 195 -4.35 -13.22 -16.94
C GLU A 195 -5.03 -11.94 -16.43
N VAL A 196 -6.09 -11.50 -17.12
CA VAL A 196 -6.79 -10.23 -16.86
C VAL A 196 -8.16 -10.44 -16.19
N ARG A 197 -8.75 -11.63 -16.32
CA ARG A 197 -10.11 -11.98 -15.87
C ARG A 197 -10.46 -11.53 -14.45
N ASN A 198 -9.52 -11.65 -13.52
CA ASN A 198 -9.74 -11.40 -12.08
C ASN A 198 -9.26 -10.01 -11.62
N LEU A 199 -8.81 -9.16 -12.56
CA LEU A 199 -8.27 -7.84 -12.25
C LEU A 199 -9.41 -6.81 -12.25
N GLN A 200 -9.53 -6.06 -11.16
CA GLN A 200 -10.57 -5.03 -10.98
C GLN A 200 -10.41 -3.86 -11.96
N ARG A 201 -11.51 -3.38 -12.54
CA ARG A 201 -11.52 -2.31 -13.55
C ARG A 201 -11.05 -0.97 -12.95
N GLU A 202 -11.42 -0.66 -11.72
CA GLU A 202 -11.14 0.62 -11.08
C GLU A 202 -9.63 0.87 -10.89
N LEU A 203 -8.85 -0.22 -10.90
CA LEU A 203 -7.41 -0.21 -10.77
C LEU A 203 -6.67 -0.19 -12.11
N PHE A 204 -7.40 -0.24 -13.23
CA PHE A 204 -6.86 -0.19 -14.57
C PHE A 204 -6.82 1.24 -15.11
N GLN A 205 -5.64 1.61 -15.59
CA GLN A 205 -5.38 2.92 -16.16
C GLN A 205 -4.65 2.78 -17.49
N GLN A 206 -5.02 3.64 -18.44
CA GLN A 206 -4.31 3.86 -19.69
C GLN A 206 -3.37 5.05 -19.50
N VAL A 207 -2.09 4.82 -19.76
CA VAL A 207 -1.00 5.80 -19.65
C VAL A 207 -0.46 6.06 -21.05
N ILE A 208 -0.59 7.29 -21.54
CA ILE A 208 -0.17 7.65 -22.90
C ILE A 208 1.02 8.61 -22.81
N PHE A 209 2.21 8.14 -23.18
CA PHE A 209 3.40 8.99 -23.28
C PHE A 209 3.34 9.89 -24.52
N SER A 210 4.01 11.03 -24.45
CA SER A 210 4.22 11.89 -25.62
C SER A 210 4.89 11.11 -26.75
N LYS A 211 4.52 11.42 -28.01
CA LYS A 211 5.13 10.81 -29.19
C LYS A 211 6.53 11.35 -29.48
N VAL A 212 6.80 12.60 -29.10
CA VAL A 212 8.05 13.32 -29.42
C VAL A 212 9.00 13.28 -28.22
N SER A 213 10.29 13.13 -28.49
CA SER A 213 11.36 13.19 -27.47
C SER A 213 11.44 14.59 -26.85
N ASP A 214 11.62 14.66 -25.53
CA ASP A 214 11.79 15.93 -24.79
C ASP A 214 13.16 16.57 -25.06
N SER A 215 14.13 15.76 -25.49
CA SER A 215 15.49 16.19 -25.81
C SER A 215 15.80 16.02 -27.30
N ALA A 216 16.55 16.98 -27.83
CA ALA A 216 17.12 16.88 -29.17
C ALA A 216 18.21 15.80 -29.21
N TRP A 217 18.28 15.08 -30.32
CA TRP A 217 19.27 14.04 -30.54
C TRP A 217 20.59 14.67 -31.01
N ALA A 218 21.52 14.87 -30.08
CA ALA A 218 22.82 15.49 -30.32
C ALA A 218 23.97 14.64 -29.74
N PRO A 219 24.25 13.45 -30.30
CA PRO A 219 25.42 12.66 -29.91
C PRO A 219 26.72 13.38 -30.28
N SER A 220 27.81 13.08 -29.56
CA SER A 220 29.13 13.59 -29.95
C SER A 220 29.54 13.02 -31.33
N PRO A 221 30.25 13.78 -32.19
CA PRO A 221 30.71 13.29 -33.49
C PRO A 221 31.43 11.92 -33.45
N PRO A 222 32.32 11.63 -32.48
CA PRO A 222 32.92 10.30 -32.39
C PRO A 222 31.92 9.21 -31.98
N SER A 223 31.00 9.51 -31.06
CA SER A 223 29.93 8.56 -30.67
C SER A 223 29.00 8.23 -31.83
N GLN A 224 28.67 9.23 -32.66
CA GLN A 224 27.83 9.03 -33.85
C GLN A 224 28.52 8.14 -34.89
N ARG A 225 29.83 8.32 -35.09
CA ARG A 225 30.62 7.45 -35.98
C ARG A 225 30.75 6.03 -35.43
N ASP A 226 30.95 5.87 -34.12
CA ASP A 226 31.03 4.55 -33.48
C ASP A 226 29.71 3.77 -33.63
N ILE A 227 28.56 4.38 -33.31
CA ILE A 227 27.26 3.71 -33.46
C ILE A 227 26.96 3.38 -34.93
N TYR A 228 27.26 4.28 -35.86
CA TYR A 228 27.08 4.07 -37.30
C TYR A 228 27.91 2.87 -37.81
N ASN A 229 29.21 2.84 -37.49
CA ASN A 229 30.11 1.75 -37.89
C ASN A 229 29.69 0.41 -37.29
N ARG A 230 29.17 0.40 -36.04
CA ARG A 230 28.65 -0.81 -35.40
C ARG A 230 27.39 -1.33 -36.11
N VAL A 231 26.45 -0.46 -36.43
CA VAL A 231 25.21 -0.86 -37.15
C VAL A 231 25.54 -1.41 -38.54
N ILE A 232 26.49 -0.80 -39.26
CA ILE A 232 26.97 -1.33 -40.55
C ILE A 232 27.64 -2.69 -40.39
N SER A 233 28.53 -2.82 -39.40
CA SER A 233 29.20 -4.09 -39.14
C SER A 233 28.22 -5.20 -38.75
N SER A 234 27.05 -4.84 -38.19
CA SER A 234 25.95 -5.77 -37.86
C SER A 234 25.14 -6.19 -39.10
N LYS A 235 25.09 -5.34 -40.13
CA LYS A 235 24.52 -5.65 -41.44
C LYS A 235 25.26 -6.80 -42.13
N ASP A 236 26.59 -6.81 -42.02
CA ASP A 236 27.46 -7.78 -42.67
C ASP A 236 27.58 -9.12 -41.91
N GLY A 237 26.86 -9.28 -40.79
CA GLY A 237 26.78 -10.53 -40.02
C GLY A 237 28.02 -10.91 -39.21
N ASN A 238 29.09 -10.12 -39.28
CA ASN A 238 30.41 -10.44 -38.71
C ASN A 238 30.68 -9.82 -37.32
N SER A 239 29.67 -9.25 -36.66
CA SER A 239 29.88 -8.46 -35.43
C SER A 239 28.93 -8.82 -34.28
N LEU A 240 29.25 -8.29 -33.10
CA LEU A 240 28.50 -8.42 -31.85
C LEU A 240 27.05 -7.93 -32.02
N PRO A 241 26.07 -8.55 -31.32
CA PRO A 241 24.69 -8.15 -31.40
C PRO A 241 24.50 -6.72 -30.85
N ILE A 242 23.67 -5.95 -31.55
CA ILE A 242 23.16 -4.66 -31.11
C ILE A 242 21.73 -4.92 -30.63
N ASN A 243 21.29 -4.27 -29.57
CA ASN A 243 19.92 -4.41 -29.07
C ASN A 243 19.25 -3.04 -29.04
N ILE A 244 17.94 -3.01 -29.31
CA ILE A 244 17.11 -1.82 -29.11
C ILE A 244 16.27 -2.10 -27.87
N VAL A 245 16.45 -1.32 -26.83
CA VAL A 245 15.82 -1.51 -25.53
C VAL A 245 14.97 -0.31 -25.17
N MET A 246 13.75 -0.58 -24.72
CA MET A 246 12.85 0.44 -24.21
C MET A 246 12.71 0.28 -22.70
N TYR A 247 13.01 1.37 -21.99
CA TYR A 247 12.85 1.48 -20.55
C TYR A 247 11.61 2.31 -20.26
N TYR A 248 10.78 1.84 -19.34
CA TYR A 248 9.76 2.68 -18.72
C TYR A 248 10.02 2.81 -17.22
N ALA A 249 9.52 3.89 -16.66
CA ALA A 249 9.33 4.06 -15.23
C ALA A 249 7.95 4.68 -15.02
N PHE A 250 7.26 4.27 -13.95
CA PHE A 250 5.99 4.86 -13.55
C PHE A 250 6.13 5.51 -12.18
N ASP A 251 5.58 6.71 -12.07
CA ASP A 251 5.55 7.49 -10.84
C ASP A 251 4.19 7.30 -10.15
N ARG A 252 4.22 6.80 -8.92
CA ARG A 252 3.05 6.54 -8.06
C ARG A 252 3.15 7.34 -6.75
N PRO A 253 2.02 7.77 -6.17
CA PRO A 253 2.04 8.56 -4.94
C PRO A 253 2.56 7.79 -3.71
N GLN A 254 2.45 6.45 -3.71
CA GLN A 254 2.95 5.58 -2.65
C GLN A 254 3.86 4.47 -3.21
N PRO A 255 4.90 4.03 -2.48
CA PRO A 255 5.29 4.43 -1.11
C PRO A 255 6.00 5.79 -1.03
N ALA A 256 5.86 6.50 0.10
CA ALA A 256 6.63 7.71 0.36
C ALA A 256 8.15 7.41 0.34
N GLY A 257 8.93 8.18 -0.44
CA GLY A 257 10.37 7.95 -0.63
C GLY A 257 10.74 6.98 -1.76
N GLN A 258 9.77 6.24 -2.32
CA GLN A 258 9.96 5.35 -3.47
C GLN A 258 8.84 5.56 -4.51
N GLN A 259 8.57 6.83 -4.82
CA GLN A 259 7.49 7.22 -5.73
C GLN A 259 7.74 6.77 -7.17
N ARG A 260 9.02 6.65 -7.58
CA ARG A 260 9.40 6.17 -8.90
C ARG A 260 9.79 4.70 -8.86
N ILE A 261 9.03 3.87 -9.54
CA ILE A 261 9.39 2.47 -9.75
C ILE A 261 10.19 2.36 -11.03
N ASN A 262 11.50 2.23 -10.88
CA ASN A 262 12.41 1.93 -11.97
C ASN A 262 12.50 0.42 -12.13
N LYS A 263 12.05 -0.11 -13.26
CA LYS A 263 12.51 -1.42 -13.71
C LYS A 263 12.58 -1.46 -15.22
N GLU A 264 13.75 -1.87 -15.68
CA GLU A 264 14.02 -2.21 -17.07
C GLU A 264 13.07 -3.34 -17.49
N LEU A 265 12.33 -3.11 -18.56
CA LEU A 265 11.61 -4.18 -19.23
C LEU A 265 12.61 -5.27 -19.64
N PRO A 266 12.21 -6.55 -19.66
CA PRO A 266 12.97 -7.56 -20.39
C PRO A 266 13.11 -7.12 -21.84
N ILE A 267 14.34 -6.72 -22.14
CA ILE A 267 15.03 -6.63 -23.42
C ILE A 267 14.32 -7.48 -24.47
N ILE A 268 13.71 -6.84 -25.45
CA ILE A 268 13.39 -7.52 -26.71
C ILE A 268 14.54 -7.21 -27.65
N ASN A 269 15.41 -8.20 -27.86
CA ASN A 269 16.54 -8.09 -28.80
C ASN A 269 16.00 -8.01 -30.23
N VAL A 270 15.77 -6.79 -30.73
CA VAL A 270 15.22 -6.55 -32.07
C VAL A 270 16.18 -6.97 -33.19
N LEU A 271 17.49 -7.01 -32.93
CA LEU A 271 18.49 -7.36 -33.94
C LEU A 271 19.08 -8.76 -33.71
N SER A 272 18.41 -9.61 -32.93
CA SER A 272 18.77 -11.04 -32.92
C SER A 272 18.58 -11.63 -34.33
N PRO A 273 19.31 -12.71 -34.69
CA PRO A 273 19.29 -13.26 -36.04
C PRO A 273 17.89 -13.70 -36.51
N ASP A 274 16.99 -14.00 -35.57
CA ASP A 274 15.69 -14.63 -35.82
C ASP A 274 14.52 -13.63 -36.03
N VAL A 275 14.80 -12.31 -36.10
CA VAL A 275 13.75 -11.28 -36.13
C VAL A 275 13.35 -10.89 -37.56
N LYS A 276 12.05 -11.00 -37.86
CA LYS A 276 11.42 -10.70 -39.17
C LYS A 276 11.74 -9.30 -39.73
N TYR A 277 11.91 -8.29 -38.87
CA TYR A 277 12.09 -6.89 -39.28
C TYR A 277 13.56 -6.44 -39.31
N ARG A 278 14.52 -7.34 -39.04
CA ARG A 278 15.94 -7.00 -38.86
C ARG A 278 16.51 -6.14 -39.99
N GLN A 279 16.35 -6.56 -41.25
CA GLN A 279 16.94 -5.87 -42.39
C GLN A 279 16.38 -4.44 -42.55
N GLN A 280 15.06 -4.28 -42.43
CA GLN A 280 14.39 -2.98 -42.50
C GLN A 280 14.87 -2.04 -41.39
N VAL A 281 15.00 -2.53 -40.16
CA VAL A 281 15.46 -1.75 -39.01
C VAL A 281 16.92 -1.32 -39.21
N ILE A 282 17.80 -2.25 -39.64
CA ILE A 282 19.20 -1.93 -39.92
C ILE A 282 19.32 -0.88 -41.03
N ASP A 283 18.63 -1.05 -42.16
CA ASP A 283 18.70 -0.10 -43.27
C ASP A 283 18.18 1.29 -42.88
N ALA A 284 17.11 1.36 -42.08
CA ALA A 284 16.61 2.61 -41.52
C ALA A 284 17.62 3.25 -40.55
N LEU A 285 18.23 2.47 -39.65
CA LEU A 285 19.25 2.98 -38.73
C LEU A 285 20.52 3.43 -39.45
N VAL A 286 20.98 2.73 -40.48
CA VAL A 286 22.13 3.18 -41.30
C VAL A 286 21.83 4.52 -41.95
N LYS A 287 20.64 4.70 -42.52
CA LYS A 287 20.20 6.00 -43.06
C LYS A 287 20.08 7.07 -41.98
N ALA A 288 19.59 6.69 -40.79
CA ALA A 288 19.36 7.58 -39.65
C ALA A 288 20.62 7.96 -38.86
N LEU A 289 21.71 7.21 -38.97
CA LEU A 289 22.93 7.42 -38.18
C LEU A 289 24.09 7.95 -39.02
N ASN A 290 23.96 8.00 -40.35
CA ASN A 290 25.01 8.44 -41.25
C ASN A 290 25.46 9.89 -40.93
N PRO A 291 26.74 10.09 -40.53
CA PRO A 291 27.25 11.41 -40.14
C PRO A 291 27.43 12.37 -41.34
N ASP A 292 27.60 11.84 -42.55
CA ASP A 292 27.92 12.64 -43.74
C ASP A 292 26.65 13.08 -44.51
N LYS A 293 25.48 12.62 -44.06
CA LYS A 293 24.21 12.90 -44.72
C LYS A 293 23.56 14.17 -44.16
N ALA A 294 23.32 15.14 -45.04
CA ALA A 294 22.60 16.37 -44.70
C ALA A 294 21.15 16.07 -44.25
N CYS A 295 20.60 16.93 -43.38
CA CYS A 295 19.18 16.88 -43.03
C CYS A 295 18.32 17.14 -44.27
N ASP A 296 17.46 16.20 -44.61
CA ASP A 296 16.39 16.38 -45.59
C ASP A 296 15.04 16.22 -44.87
N PRO A 297 14.27 17.31 -44.66
CA PRO A 297 12.98 17.25 -43.99
C PRO A 297 11.92 16.43 -44.73
N ASN A 298 12.10 16.18 -46.04
CA ASN A 298 11.14 15.43 -46.85
C ASN A 298 11.43 13.92 -46.89
N GLU A 299 12.57 13.49 -46.33
CA GLU A 299 12.94 12.08 -46.31
C GLU A 299 12.30 11.37 -45.11
N ASP A 300 11.43 10.40 -45.38
CA ASP A 300 10.86 9.56 -44.32
C ASP A 300 11.87 8.49 -43.88
N ILE A 301 12.43 8.71 -42.68
CA ILE A 301 13.31 7.76 -42.01
C ILE A 301 12.52 7.16 -40.86
N SER A 302 11.69 6.18 -41.19
CA SER A 302 10.89 5.43 -40.22
C SER A 302 11.06 3.92 -40.37
N PHE A 303 10.96 3.21 -39.26
CA PHE A 303 10.91 1.76 -39.23
C PHE A 303 9.81 1.25 -38.32
N TYR A 304 9.32 0.07 -38.67
CA TYR A 304 8.17 -0.56 -38.05
C TYR A 304 8.60 -1.80 -37.26
N MET A 305 8.05 -1.96 -36.06
CA MET A 305 8.24 -3.14 -35.21
C MET A 305 6.89 -3.68 -34.78
N GLY A 306 6.42 -4.73 -35.46
CA GLY A 306 5.14 -5.35 -35.18
C GLY A 306 5.16 -6.30 -33.98
N GLY A 307 4.16 -6.20 -33.10
CA GLY A 307 3.98 -7.04 -31.92
C GLY A 307 5.06 -6.89 -30.84
N TRP A 308 5.80 -5.78 -30.87
CA TRP A 308 6.95 -5.55 -29.99
C TRP A 308 6.54 -5.10 -28.59
N LEU A 309 5.58 -4.17 -28.48
CA LEU A 309 5.16 -3.66 -27.18
C LEU A 309 4.18 -4.61 -26.52
N ILE A 310 4.46 -5.01 -25.27
CA ILE A 310 3.46 -5.61 -24.38
C ILE A 310 2.95 -4.48 -23.48
N PRO A 311 1.79 -3.87 -23.79
CA PRO A 311 1.37 -2.64 -23.13
C PRO A 311 0.86 -2.92 -21.71
N THR A 312 0.47 -4.16 -21.39
CA THR A 312 -0.18 -4.50 -20.12
C THR A 312 0.80 -4.83 -19.01
N ILE A 313 0.80 -4.01 -17.96
CA ILE A 313 1.76 -4.07 -16.85
C ILE A 313 1.01 -4.12 -15.53
N ARG A 314 1.32 -5.11 -14.70
CA ARG A 314 0.89 -5.17 -13.30
C ARG A 314 1.90 -4.43 -12.44
N LEU A 315 1.41 -3.47 -11.66
CA LEU A 315 2.17 -2.68 -10.70
C LEU A 315 1.76 -3.14 -9.28
N PRO A 316 2.44 -4.15 -8.71
CA PRO A 316 2.12 -4.64 -7.39
C PRO A 316 2.48 -3.63 -6.29
N GLN A 317 2.14 -3.95 -5.04
CA GLN A 317 2.67 -3.22 -3.87
C GLN A 317 4.19 -3.36 -3.76
N ASP A 318 4.72 -4.53 -4.15
CA ASP A 318 6.16 -4.79 -4.30
C ASP A 318 6.74 -3.93 -5.43
N ILE A 319 7.99 -3.46 -5.29
CA ILE A 319 8.62 -2.50 -6.21
C ILE A 319 8.88 -3.12 -7.60
N LYS A 320 8.63 -4.43 -7.78
CA LYS A 320 8.92 -5.14 -9.03
C LYS A 320 7.68 -5.19 -9.94
N PRO A 321 7.59 -4.37 -11.02
CA PRO A 321 6.52 -4.51 -12.00
C PRO A 321 6.61 -5.86 -12.70
N LYS A 322 5.44 -6.39 -13.06
CA LYS A 322 5.27 -7.69 -13.74
C LYS A 322 4.53 -7.47 -15.04
N LEU A 323 5.10 -7.95 -16.15
CA LEU A 323 4.43 -7.93 -17.44
C LEU A 323 3.31 -8.97 -17.47
N ILE A 324 2.15 -8.56 -17.97
CA ILE A 324 1.07 -9.47 -18.31
C ILE A 324 1.23 -9.80 -19.80
N LYS A 325 1.96 -10.90 -20.09
CA LYS A 325 2.28 -11.31 -21.45
C LYS A 325 1.06 -11.97 -22.11
N VAL A 326 0.27 -11.17 -22.83
CA VAL A 326 -0.80 -11.64 -23.71
C VAL A 326 -0.42 -11.25 -25.14
N LYS A 327 -0.18 -12.24 -26.01
CA LYS A 327 0.35 -12.01 -27.36
C LYS A 327 -0.61 -11.19 -28.21
N GLU A 328 -1.91 -11.41 -28.03
CA GLU A 328 -3.00 -10.74 -28.75
C GLU A 328 -3.16 -9.27 -28.34
N LEU A 329 -2.58 -8.88 -27.19
CA LEU A 329 -2.53 -7.48 -26.75
C LEU A 329 -1.22 -6.80 -27.15
N SER A 330 -0.32 -7.49 -27.87
CA SER A 330 0.90 -6.86 -28.36
C SER A 330 0.56 -5.75 -29.36
N GLN A 331 1.29 -4.64 -29.25
CA GLN A 331 1.09 -3.47 -30.09
C GLN A 331 2.29 -3.21 -30.96
N ASP A 332 1.99 -2.66 -32.13
CA ASP A 332 2.99 -2.29 -33.11
C ASP A 332 3.51 -0.87 -32.83
N ILE A 333 4.80 -0.66 -33.06
CA ILE A 333 5.46 0.63 -32.84
C ILE A 333 6.14 1.10 -34.14
N TRP A 334 6.03 2.40 -34.40
CA TRP A 334 6.74 3.13 -35.43
C TRP A 334 7.76 4.07 -34.78
N ILE A 335 9.01 3.99 -35.23
CA ILE A 335 10.07 4.87 -34.78
C ILE A 335 10.54 5.67 -35.99
N SER A 336 10.54 6.99 -35.89
CA SER A 336 11.01 7.89 -36.94
C SER A 336 12.04 8.89 -36.42
N ARG A 337 13.03 9.22 -37.25
CA ARG A 337 13.98 10.31 -36.98
C ARG A 337 13.60 11.50 -37.84
N ASN A 338 13.21 12.59 -37.19
CA ASN A 338 12.88 13.83 -37.85
C ASN A 338 14.04 14.82 -37.74
N CYS A 339 14.09 15.79 -38.65
CA CYS A 339 15.06 16.87 -38.58
C CYS A 339 14.45 18.19 -39.08
N SER A 340 15.01 19.29 -38.58
CA SER A 340 14.65 20.64 -39.00
C SER A 340 15.89 21.48 -39.18
N ILE A 341 15.85 22.39 -40.15
CA ILE A 341 16.93 23.32 -40.45
C ILE A 341 16.45 24.70 -40.05
N ASN A 342 17.16 25.36 -39.13
CA ASN A 342 16.88 26.75 -38.83
C ASN A 342 17.42 27.63 -39.96
N PRO A 343 16.56 28.34 -40.73
CA PRO A 343 16.97 29.11 -41.89
C PRO A 343 17.87 30.30 -41.54
N SER A 344 17.91 30.73 -40.27
CA SER A 344 18.69 31.89 -39.83
C SER A 344 20.11 31.54 -39.40
N THR A 345 20.31 30.35 -38.83
CA THR A 345 21.61 29.93 -38.25
C THR A 345 22.26 28.77 -38.99
N ASN A 346 21.60 28.20 -40.01
CA ASN A 346 21.98 26.95 -40.67
C ASN A 346 22.23 25.79 -39.69
N GLN A 347 21.67 25.87 -38.47
CA GLN A 347 21.78 24.80 -37.49
C GLN A 347 20.71 23.76 -37.77
N THR A 348 21.14 22.50 -37.82
CA THR A 348 20.27 21.34 -37.95
C THR A 348 19.95 20.79 -36.56
N ALA A 349 18.67 20.55 -36.31
CA ALA A 349 18.20 19.85 -35.12
C ALA A 349 17.62 18.49 -35.54
N TYR A 350 17.97 17.44 -34.82
CA TYR A 350 17.45 16.09 -35.01
C TYR A 350 16.70 15.66 -33.75
N TRP A 351 15.65 14.87 -33.92
CA TRP A 351 14.97 14.22 -32.79
C TRP A 351 14.30 12.93 -33.25
N TRP A 352 14.04 12.04 -32.30
CA TRP A 352 13.30 10.82 -32.55
C TRP A 352 11.86 10.97 -32.09
N GLU A 353 10.95 10.30 -32.81
CA GLU A 353 9.53 10.20 -32.49
C GLU A 353 9.17 8.71 -32.43
N VAL A 354 8.44 8.32 -31.39
CA VAL A 354 7.94 6.96 -31.20
C VAL A 354 6.42 7.04 -31.17
N SER A 355 5.78 6.37 -32.13
CA SER A 355 4.34 6.46 -32.33
C SER A 355 3.70 5.10 -32.51
N GLN A 356 2.39 5.07 -32.25
CA GLN A 356 1.53 3.90 -32.43
C GLN A 356 0.33 4.28 -33.29
N LYS A 357 -0.14 3.33 -34.10
CA LYS A 357 -1.40 3.50 -34.83
C LYS A 357 -2.59 3.38 -33.88
N VAL A 358 -3.58 4.23 -34.09
CA VAL A 358 -4.82 4.23 -33.30
C VAL A 358 -5.90 3.55 -34.09
N TYR A 359 -6.37 2.40 -33.62
CA TYR A 359 -7.58 1.80 -34.14
C TYR A 359 -8.78 2.44 -33.42
N THR A 360 -9.43 3.42 -34.05
CA THR A 360 -10.65 4.00 -33.50
C THR A 360 -11.82 3.00 -33.60
N ARG A 361 -12.82 3.17 -32.73
CA ARG A 361 -13.99 2.28 -32.53
C ARG A 361 -14.78 1.96 -33.82
N ASN A 362 -14.64 2.77 -34.87
CA ASN A 362 -15.42 2.62 -36.11
C ASN A 362 -14.72 1.82 -37.20
N GLY A 363 -13.52 1.28 -36.97
CA GLY A 363 -12.79 0.53 -38.01
C GLY A 363 -12.41 1.38 -39.23
N ILE A 364 -12.59 2.70 -39.13
CA ILE A 364 -12.08 3.67 -40.09
C ILE A 364 -10.65 3.95 -39.63
N ASP A 365 -9.71 3.50 -40.44
CA ASP A 365 -8.28 3.78 -40.34
C ASP A 365 -8.14 5.31 -40.47
N ASP A 366 -8.11 6.03 -39.35
CA ASP A 366 -7.77 7.44 -39.35
C ASP A 366 -6.25 7.49 -39.52
N GLN A 367 -5.80 7.41 -40.78
CA GLN A 367 -4.41 7.19 -41.15
C GLN A 367 -3.46 8.30 -40.67
N ASP A 368 -4.00 9.43 -40.21
CA ASP A 368 -3.22 10.61 -39.80
C ASP A 368 -3.10 10.81 -38.27
N THR A 369 -3.88 10.13 -37.43
CA THR A 369 -3.74 10.29 -35.97
C THR A 369 -2.77 9.26 -35.37
N LYS A 370 -1.47 9.62 -35.36
CA LYS A 370 -0.44 8.89 -34.61
C LYS A 370 -0.47 9.29 -33.13
N LEU A 371 -0.81 8.35 -32.24
CA LEU A 371 -0.65 8.54 -30.79
C LEU A 371 0.80 8.23 -30.38
N GLY A 372 1.20 8.74 -29.22
CA GLY A 372 2.42 8.28 -28.57
C GLY A 372 2.25 6.87 -27.97
N VAL A 373 3.22 6.44 -27.17
CA VAL A 373 3.26 5.07 -26.65
C VAL A 373 2.23 4.87 -25.53
N VAL A 374 1.36 3.88 -25.70
CA VAL A 374 0.27 3.54 -24.78
C VAL A 374 0.65 2.34 -23.92
N PHE A 375 0.54 2.50 -22.61
CA PHE A 375 0.60 1.42 -21.62
C PHE A 375 -0.75 1.24 -20.91
N PHE A 376 -1.07 0.01 -20.58
CA PHE A 376 -2.19 -0.35 -19.70
C PHE A 376 -1.63 -0.83 -18.37
N THR A 377 -1.76 -0.02 -17.33
CA THR A 377 -1.26 -0.34 -16.00
C THR A 377 -2.40 -0.80 -15.11
N TRP A 378 -2.21 -1.92 -14.42
CA TRP A 378 -3.07 -2.35 -13.32
C TRP A 378 -2.34 -2.16 -12.00
N SER A 379 -2.82 -1.25 -11.17
CA SER A 379 -2.14 -0.83 -9.94
C SER A 379 -2.80 -1.44 -8.71
N GLU A 380 -2.05 -2.22 -7.93
CA GLU A 380 -2.57 -2.73 -6.66
C GLU A 380 -2.80 -1.60 -5.66
N LYS A 381 -3.88 -1.70 -4.88
CA LYS A 381 -4.09 -0.81 -3.74
C LYS A 381 -2.97 -0.96 -2.74
N VAL A 382 -2.59 0.11 -2.04
CA VAL A 382 -1.49 0.14 -1.08
C VAL A 382 -1.99 0.59 0.30
N THR A 383 -1.43 0.03 1.36
CA THR A 383 -1.69 0.46 2.75
C THR A 383 -0.41 1.04 3.34
N SER A 384 -0.33 2.38 3.41
CA SER A 384 0.87 3.13 3.84
C SER A 384 1.46 2.72 5.18
N GLN A 385 0.64 2.25 6.13
CA GLN A 385 1.02 1.92 7.50
C GLN A 385 1.66 0.52 7.64
N LEU A 386 1.51 -0.33 6.63
CA LEU A 386 1.97 -1.72 6.65
C LEU A 386 3.16 -1.95 5.70
N ILE A 387 3.61 -0.91 5.00
CA ILE A 387 4.74 -0.99 4.07
C ILE A 387 6.02 -1.18 4.88
N GLY A 388 6.68 -2.33 4.72
CA GLY A 388 7.97 -2.65 5.36
C GLY A 388 7.91 -3.74 6.41
N PHE A 389 6.72 -4.06 6.94
CA PHE A 389 6.55 -5.28 7.72
C PHE A 389 6.31 -6.44 6.78
N GLY A 390 7.18 -7.45 6.82
CA GLY A 390 6.88 -8.73 6.19
C GLY A 390 5.55 -9.24 6.74
N LEU A 391 4.59 -9.53 5.86
CA LEU A 391 3.25 -10.01 6.21
C LEU A 391 3.28 -11.10 7.28
N ILE A 392 4.18 -12.07 7.10
CA ILE A 392 4.38 -13.18 8.03
C ILE A 392 4.91 -12.69 9.38
N SER A 393 5.91 -11.80 9.38
CA SER A 393 6.50 -11.26 10.62
C SER A 393 5.49 -10.47 11.44
N PHE A 394 4.72 -9.59 10.79
CA PHE A 394 3.65 -8.83 11.46
C PHE A 394 2.60 -9.77 12.05
N TYR A 395 2.12 -10.72 11.23
CA TYR A 395 1.11 -11.69 11.65
C TYR A 395 1.57 -12.49 12.87
N VAL A 396 2.79 -13.04 12.83
CA VAL A 396 3.36 -13.85 13.91
C VAL A 396 3.48 -13.03 15.20
N VAL A 397 3.99 -11.80 15.14
CA VAL A 397 4.14 -10.95 16.34
C VAL A 397 2.79 -10.63 16.97
N VAL A 398 1.81 -10.21 16.16
CA VAL A 398 0.48 -9.84 16.65
C VAL A 398 -0.26 -11.05 17.21
N VAL A 399 -0.32 -12.15 16.47
CA VAL A 399 -1.08 -13.34 16.87
C VAL A 399 -0.41 -14.06 18.04
N LEU A 400 0.93 -14.17 18.08
CA LEU A 400 1.61 -14.75 19.24
C LEU A 400 1.52 -13.85 20.46
N GLY A 401 1.62 -12.53 20.30
CA GLY A 401 1.51 -11.57 21.39
C GLY A 401 0.12 -11.65 22.05
N ILE A 402 -0.94 -11.55 21.24
CA ILE A 402 -2.32 -11.66 21.71
C ILE A 402 -2.60 -13.06 22.27
N GLY A 403 -2.14 -14.11 21.59
CA GLY A 403 -2.30 -15.49 22.06
C GLY A 403 -1.65 -15.75 23.42
N ARG A 404 -0.46 -15.17 23.66
CA ARG A 404 0.20 -15.22 24.98
C ARG A 404 -0.59 -14.49 26.05
N ALA A 405 -1.11 -13.29 25.74
CA ALA A 405 -1.94 -12.54 26.68
C ALA A 405 -3.23 -13.29 27.04
N LEU A 406 -3.94 -13.84 26.05
CA LEU A 406 -5.12 -14.68 26.26
C LEU A 406 -4.81 -15.91 27.12
N ARG A 407 -3.68 -16.58 26.86
CA ARG A 407 -3.23 -17.72 27.65
C ARG A 407 -2.97 -17.33 29.10
N ALA A 408 -2.33 -16.19 29.34
CA ALA A 408 -2.08 -15.68 30.69
C ALA A 408 -3.40 -15.44 31.45
N ILE A 409 -4.43 -14.87 30.79
CA ILE A 409 -5.75 -14.67 31.41
C ILE A 409 -6.36 -16.02 31.82
N ILE A 410 -6.36 -17.01 30.93
CA ILE A 410 -6.94 -18.34 31.19
C ILE A 410 -6.18 -19.08 32.31
N GLN A 411 -4.85 -19.00 32.33
CA GLN A 411 -4.00 -19.71 33.30
C GLN A 411 -3.92 -19.01 34.66
N SER A 412 -4.01 -17.67 34.71
CA SER A 412 -3.89 -16.89 35.97
C SER A 412 -4.97 -17.19 37.00
N GLY A 413 -6.10 -17.78 36.58
CA GLY A 413 -7.19 -18.13 37.48
C GLY A 413 -6.81 -19.12 38.58
N SER A 414 -5.84 -20.01 38.35
CA SER A 414 -5.55 -21.10 39.29
C SER A 414 -4.77 -20.69 40.54
N GLU A 415 -3.91 -19.68 40.44
CA GLU A 415 -3.03 -19.29 41.56
C GLU A 415 -3.74 -18.45 42.62
N GLN A 416 -4.85 -17.78 42.26
CA GLN A 416 -5.55 -16.82 43.12
C GLN A 416 -6.97 -17.26 43.53
N ILE A 417 -7.29 -18.55 43.36
CA ILE A 417 -8.62 -19.10 43.68
C ILE A 417 -9.04 -18.75 45.12
N PHE A 418 -8.10 -18.83 46.07
CA PHE A 418 -8.38 -18.60 47.49
C PHE A 418 -8.90 -17.19 47.81
N ILE A 419 -8.58 -16.18 46.98
CA ILE A 419 -9.11 -14.81 47.14
C ILE A 419 -10.31 -14.60 46.22
N LYS A 420 -10.19 -14.96 44.93
CA LYS A 420 -11.17 -14.63 43.90
C LYS A 420 -12.49 -15.39 44.04
N ASP A 421 -12.45 -16.62 44.55
CA ASP A 421 -13.62 -17.48 44.77
C ASP A 421 -13.98 -17.63 46.26
N MET A 422 -13.50 -16.71 47.11
CA MET A 422 -13.76 -16.76 48.55
C MET A 422 -15.25 -16.64 48.86
N PRO A 423 -15.90 -17.62 49.52
CA PRO A 423 -17.32 -17.54 49.87
C PRO A 423 -17.53 -16.53 51.01
N ARG A 424 -18.54 -15.66 50.87
CA ARG A 424 -18.93 -14.63 51.86
C ARG A 424 -17.74 -13.78 52.37
N PRO A 425 -17.12 -12.95 51.51
CA PRO A 425 -15.99 -12.08 51.89
C PRO A 425 -16.40 -10.87 52.77
N ASP A 426 -17.62 -10.83 53.29
CA ASP A 426 -18.20 -9.67 53.97
C ASP A 426 -17.40 -9.23 55.20
N SER A 427 -16.91 -10.17 55.99
CA SER A 427 -16.11 -9.86 57.19
C SER A 427 -14.78 -9.20 56.83
N LEU A 428 -14.14 -9.64 55.74
CA LEU A 428 -12.88 -9.03 55.27
C LEU A 428 -13.12 -7.69 54.60
N LEU A 429 -14.23 -7.54 53.87
CA LEU A 429 -14.65 -6.27 53.28
C LEU A 429 -15.07 -5.22 54.31
N LEU A 430 -15.41 -5.62 55.54
CA LEU A 430 -15.68 -4.71 56.65
C LEU A 430 -14.40 -4.29 57.39
N ILE A 431 -13.35 -5.12 57.32
CA ILE A 431 -12.02 -4.80 57.86
C ILE A 431 -11.27 -3.85 56.92
N CYS A 432 -11.47 -4.01 55.62
CA CYS A 432 -11.01 -3.06 54.60
C CYS A 432 -11.90 -1.81 54.61
#